data_AF-A0A0W0WIA1-F1
#
_entry.id   AF-A0A0W0WIA1-F1
#
_cell.length_a   1.000
_cell.length_b   1.000
_cell.length_c   1.000
_cell.angle_alpha   90.00
_cell.angle_beta   90.00
_cell.angle_gamma   90.00
#
_symmetry.space_group_name_H-M   'P 1'
#
loop_
_entity.id
_entity.type
_entity.pdbx_description
1 polymer ?
#
loop_
_entity_poly.entity_id
_entity_poly.type
_entity_poly.pdbx_seq_one_letter_code
_entity_poly.pdbx_strand_id
1 'polypeptide(L)'
;MPRKKPETIQERVLSNIADSLIAFLTDESENGREKILNAIKLAGRDYKGEEYNWLFTYWRKRKEIATHTERDIDDSLSIIPRLQALAKVFLDPTGGWKSTSYNTTLLFYFLGALENNTNPTTDPFFNSIVYDLAEPFKRKLQDSLHEHLITQKIAQEKARELESISDKAKKEALNFVHIFSNHEKAREYAMQKPQQISFALFFEKGKWQLAWYDVLGDDYSLEINKELNKQLSLYDEKDIIYDDAIKFECIKLRDAFIEKRKLFINPSASELSNIKSTFVLKGQKENYELYWYDNEGDCRQIDLAPYPSFLEYLNSQDKMDENNLPQLQALLRKLNPAVSTGISKARQTLEKFFKNQKIEGVNSFKLLVNPAVHALDNLISTFVIYKNRKGIRLEWYDAFGNGREISLEPYDKLISWLKAHEDIAEEDYPELKQQLLCIDTSQRINRDEFKKQLEECLLKGRPQVVKEEKNTSRLKDTLSFDLKDFQAQLEGCFNKKRNELKENAATLEKNNRHKNEEKLPGKLDLSKFDAVTCLFGHKKKPVEKTSLKNEETSALNQK
;
A
#
# COMPACT_ATOMS: atom_id res chain seq x y z
N MET A 1 -3.00 54.90 3.43
CA MET A 1 -2.75 53.81 2.48
C MET A 1 -2.45 54.42 1.12
N PRO A 2 -1.25 54.21 0.53
CA PRO A 2 -1.02 54.62 -0.84
C PRO A 2 -1.97 53.81 -1.74
N ARG A 3 -2.83 54.51 -2.48
CA ARG A 3 -3.65 53.87 -3.52
C ARG A 3 -2.67 53.25 -4.52
N LYS A 4 -2.72 51.92 -4.72
CA LYS A 4 -1.98 51.27 -5.81
C LYS A 4 -2.31 52.04 -7.08
N LYS A 5 -1.28 52.57 -7.76
CA LYS A 5 -1.46 53.15 -9.09
C LYS A 5 -2.19 52.11 -9.96
N PRO A 6 -3.18 52.50 -10.76
CA PRO A 6 -3.78 51.57 -11.71
C PRO A 6 -2.68 51.00 -12.60
N GLU A 7 -2.55 49.68 -12.63
CA GLU A 7 -1.61 48.99 -13.52
C GLU A 7 -1.88 49.40 -14.96
N THR A 8 -0.83 49.76 -15.68
CA THR A 8 -0.91 50.04 -17.10
C THR A 8 -1.30 48.76 -17.86
N ILE A 9 -1.92 48.90 -19.03
CA ILE A 9 -2.28 47.76 -19.89
C ILE A 9 -1.04 46.89 -20.20
N GLN A 10 0.13 47.53 -20.35
CA GLN A 10 1.41 46.85 -20.57
C GLN A 10 1.86 46.02 -19.37
N GLU A 11 1.81 46.57 -18.15
CA GLU A 11 2.15 45.83 -16.92
C GLU A 11 1.25 44.61 -16.72
N ARG A 12 -0.04 44.73 -17.03
CA ARG A 12 -1.01 43.61 -16.95
C ARG A 12 -0.69 42.50 -17.95
N VAL A 13 -0.34 42.85 -19.19
CA VAL A 13 0.04 41.86 -20.21
C VAL A 13 1.34 41.14 -19.83
N LEU A 14 2.36 41.86 -19.36
CA LEU A 14 3.63 41.26 -18.90
C LEU A 14 3.41 40.36 -17.68
N SER A 15 2.54 40.76 -16.75
CA SER A 15 2.16 39.93 -15.60
C SER A 15 1.50 38.62 -16.04
N ASN A 16 0.54 38.66 -16.97
CA ASN A 16 -0.11 37.45 -17.49
C ASN A 16 0.86 36.51 -18.20
N ILE A 17 1.83 37.05 -18.95
CA ILE A 17 2.88 36.25 -19.59
C ILE A 17 3.75 35.60 -18.52
N ALA A 18 4.14 36.34 -17.48
CA ALA A 18 4.90 35.81 -16.36
C ALA A 18 4.11 34.71 -15.61
N ASP A 19 2.80 34.85 -15.42
CA ASP A 19 1.94 33.80 -14.86
C ASP A 19 1.95 32.53 -15.72
N SER A 20 1.81 32.69 -17.04
CA SER A 20 1.81 31.57 -17.98
C SER A 20 3.15 30.83 -17.98
N LEU A 21 4.25 31.58 -17.86
CA LEU A 21 5.59 31.01 -17.70
C LEU A 21 5.74 30.26 -16.37
N ILE A 22 5.27 30.80 -15.25
CA ILE A 22 5.30 30.08 -13.98
C ILE A 22 4.49 28.78 -14.08
N ALA A 23 3.27 28.84 -14.64
CA ALA A 23 2.43 27.66 -14.84
C ALA A 23 3.14 26.57 -15.66
N PHE A 24 3.83 26.97 -16.74
CA PHE A 24 4.66 26.08 -17.55
C PHE A 24 5.83 25.48 -16.75
N LEU A 25 6.54 26.29 -15.97
CA LEU A 25 7.68 25.82 -15.17
C LEU A 25 7.25 24.88 -14.03
N THR A 26 6.02 25.03 -13.54
CA THR A 26 5.41 24.18 -12.50
C THR A 26 4.69 22.94 -13.05
N ASP A 27 4.69 22.70 -14.37
CA ASP A 27 4.02 21.54 -14.97
C ASP A 27 4.66 20.22 -14.50
N GLU A 28 3.91 19.42 -13.73
CA GLU A 28 4.37 18.13 -13.20
C GLU A 28 4.42 17.02 -14.25
N SER A 29 3.89 17.25 -15.45
CA SER A 29 3.89 16.26 -16.52
C SER A 29 5.31 16.00 -17.04
N GLU A 30 5.55 14.77 -17.48
CA GLU A 30 6.82 14.37 -18.09
C GLU A 30 7.12 15.17 -19.37
N ASN A 31 6.08 15.47 -20.15
CA ASN A 31 6.14 16.33 -21.32
C ASN A 31 6.53 17.78 -20.97
N GLY A 32 5.95 18.35 -19.91
CA GLY A 32 6.33 19.67 -19.40
C GLY A 32 7.79 19.73 -18.98
N ARG A 33 8.27 18.71 -18.25
CA ARG A 33 9.67 18.57 -17.87
C ARG A 33 10.60 18.49 -19.09
N GLU A 34 10.30 17.67 -20.09
CA GLU A 34 11.10 17.57 -21.31
C GLU A 34 11.18 18.90 -22.05
N LYS A 35 10.08 19.65 -22.14
CA LYS A 35 10.08 20.98 -22.77
C LYS A 35 10.99 21.97 -22.05
N ILE A 36 10.98 21.97 -20.72
CA ILE A 36 11.87 22.82 -19.90
C ILE A 36 13.33 22.42 -20.13
N LEU A 37 13.65 21.12 -20.08
CA LEU A 37 15.00 20.61 -20.31
C LEU A 37 15.50 20.94 -21.71
N ASN A 38 14.65 20.78 -22.73
CA ASN A 38 14.99 21.14 -24.11
C ASN A 38 15.26 22.64 -24.26
N ALA A 39 14.46 23.50 -23.64
CA ALA A 39 14.69 24.94 -23.63
C ALA A 39 16.03 25.31 -22.96
N ILE A 40 16.38 24.66 -21.85
CA ILE A 40 17.69 24.86 -21.17
C ILE A 40 18.84 24.41 -22.07
N LYS A 41 18.71 23.24 -22.72
CA LYS A 41 19.73 22.71 -23.65
C LYS A 41 19.94 23.64 -24.85
N LEU A 42 18.86 24.15 -25.44
CA LEU A 42 18.92 25.08 -26.56
C LEU A 42 19.54 26.42 -26.14
N ALA A 43 19.12 26.98 -25.01
CA ALA A 43 19.70 28.21 -24.46
C ALA A 43 21.21 28.05 -24.18
N GLY A 44 21.63 26.89 -23.66
CA GLY A 44 23.03 26.58 -23.40
C GLY A 44 23.88 26.46 -24.67
N ARG A 45 23.30 26.00 -25.79
CA ARG A 45 23.99 25.92 -27.09
C ARG A 45 24.13 27.28 -27.76
N ASP A 46 23.08 28.10 -27.70
CA ASP A 46 23.00 29.37 -28.42
C ASP A 46 23.65 30.54 -27.67
N TYR A 47 23.95 30.35 -26.38
CA TYR A 47 24.72 31.30 -25.58
C TYR A 47 26.20 31.36 -26.05
N LYS A 48 26.45 32.22 -27.03
CA LYS A 48 27.78 32.66 -27.46
C LYS A 48 28.21 33.84 -26.60
N GLY A 49 28.98 33.58 -25.53
CA GLY A 49 29.51 34.65 -24.68
C GLY A 49 30.38 35.63 -25.47
N GLU A 50 30.40 36.91 -25.08
CA GLU A 50 31.31 37.91 -25.67
C GLU A 50 32.77 37.48 -25.44
N GLU A 51 33.53 37.30 -26.54
CA GLU A 51 34.92 36.84 -26.54
C GLU A 51 35.88 37.92 -26.01
N TYR A 52 36.02 38.02 -24.69
CA TYR A 52 37.14 38.75 -24.07
C TYR A 52 37.82 37.88 -23.00
N ASN A 53 39.15 37.88 -22.97
CA ASN A 53 39.97 36.88 -22.25
C ASN A 53 39.78 36.83 -20.72
N TRP A 54 39.21 37.87 -20.09
CA TRP A 54 38.84 37.87 -18.67
C TRP A 54 37.42 37.34 -18.41
N LEU A 55 36.59 37.16 -19.45
CA LEU A 55 35.29 36.48 -19.41
C LEU A 55 35.40 34.96 -19.41
N PHE A 56 36.59 34.35 -19.63
CA PHE A 56 36.76 32.89 -19.63
C PHE A 56 36.35 32.23 -18.29
N THR A 57 36.61 32.90 -17.16
CA THR A 57 36.17 32.45 -15.82
C THR A 57 34.67 32.68 -15.59
N TYR A 58 34.08 33.73 -16.15
CA TYR A 58 32.65 34.02 -16.06
C TYR A 58 31.81 33.07 -16.94
N TRP A 59 32.31 32.74 -18.14
CA TRP A 59 31.69 31.80 -19.07
C TRP A 59 31.66 30.36 -18.54
N ARG A 60 32.76 29.88 -17.94
CA ARG A 60 32.79 28.57 -17.27
C ARG A 60 31.76 28.47 -16.15
N LYS A 61 31.67 29.49 -15.29
CA LYS A 61 30.69 29.51 -14.18
C LYS A 61 29.24 29.43 -14.67
N ARG A 62 28.88 30.13 -15.75
CA ARG A 62 27.49 30.12 -16.26
C ARG A 62 27.15 28.86 -17.04
N LYS A 63 28.10 28.30 -17.79
CA LYS A 63 27.94 26.98 -18.41
C LYS A 63 27.79 25.89 -17.35
N GLU A 64 28.58 25.94 -16.28
CA GLU A 64 28.44 25.05 -15.13
C GLU A 64 27.08 25.21 -14.45
N ILE A 65 26.60 26.44 -14.21
CA ILE A 65 25.25 26.68 -13.67
C ILE A 65 24.16 26.09 -14.56
N ALA A 66 24.28 26.22 -15.89
CA ALA A 66 23.35 25.61 -16.85
C ALA A 66 23.37 24.08 -16.77
N THR A 67 24.55 23.44 -16.76
CA THR A 67 24.67 21.98 -16.61
C THR A 67 24.16 21.48 -15.26
N HIS A 68 24.37 22.23 -14.17
CA HIS A 68 23.83 21.89 -12.85
C HIS A 68 22.31 22.05 -12.81
N THR A 69 21.77 23.11 -13.44
CA THR A 69 20.32 23.32 -13.54
C THR A 69 19.65 22.22 -14.36
N GLU A 70 20.27 21.81 -15.47
CA GLU A 70 19.82 20.68 -16.27
C GLU A 70 19.77 19.39 -15.44
N ARG A 71 20.85 19.09 -14.71
CA ARG A 71 20.92 17.91 -13.82
C ARG A 71 19.87 17.97 -12.71
N ASP A 72 19.75 19.10 -12.00
CA ASP A 72 18.81 19.27 -10.89
C ASP A 72 17.34 19.08 -11.35
N ILE A 73 17.03 19.42 -12.61
CA ILE A 73 15.70 19.27 -13.20
C ILE A 73 15.47 17.87 -13.78
N ASP A 74 16.51 17.21 -14.30
CA ASP A 74 16.44 15.84 -14.81
C ASP A 74 16.28 14.83 -13.66
N ASP A 75 17.07 15.01 -12.59
CA ASP A 75 17.13 14.12 -11.42
C ASP A 75 15.90 14.23 -10.50
N SER A 76 15.06 15.28 -10.65
CA SER A 76 13.91 15.51 -9.76
C SER A 76 12.59 15.70 -10.51
N LEU A 77 11.60 14.85 -10.18
CA LEU A 77 10.21 15.00 -10.64
C LEU A 77 9.44 16.08 -9.88
N SER A 78 9.98 16.57 -8.76
CA SER A 78 9.28 17.51 -7.89
C SER A 78 9.45 18.98 -8.31
N ILE A 79 8.40 19.79 -8.11
CA ILE A 79 8.37 21.21 -8.48
C ILE A 79 9.41 22.05 -7.71
N ILE A 80 9.62 21.78 -6.42
CA ILE A 80 10.44 22.63 -5.55
C ILE A 80 11.91 22.67 -5.99
N PRO A 81 12.63 21.55 -6.17
CA PRO A 81 14.02 21.57 -6.64
C PRO A 81 14.15 22.21 -8.02
N ARG A 82 13.17 22.01 -8.90
CA ARG A 82 13.12 22.67 -10.22
C ARG A 82 13.02 24.19 -10.10
N LEU A 83 12.07 24.70 -9.32
CA LEU A 83 11.94 26.14 -9.07
C LEU A 83 13.17 26.71 -8.35
N GLN A 84 13.80 25.95 -7.44
CA GLN A 84 15.04 26.35 -6.78
C GLN A 84 16.20 26.44 -7.77
N ALA A 85 16.34 25.47 -8.68
CA ALA A 85 17.37 25.48 -9.72
C ALA A 85 17.18 26.69 -10.65
N LEU A 86 15.96 26.96 -11.09
CA LEU A 86 15.64 28.12 -11.93
C LEU A 86 15.82 29.45 -11.18
N ALA A 87 15.44 29.51 -9.89
CA ALA A 87 15.68 30.66 -9.02
C ALA A 87 17.17 30.97 -8.90
N LYS A 88 18.04 29.97 -8.76
CA LYS A 88 19.51 30.14 -8.78
C LYS A 88 20.00 30.73 -10.11
N VAL A 89 19.35 30.48 -11.23
CA VAL A 89 19.75 31.03 -12.54
C VAL A 89 19.32 32.49 -12.69
N PHE A 90 18.04 32.78 -12.42
CA PHE A 90 17.41 34.07 -12.72
C PHE A 90 17.56 35.14 -11.64
N LEU A 91 17.72 34.72 -10.38
CA LEU A 91 17.84 35.62 -9.23
C LEU A 91 19.30 35.85 -8.80
N ASP A 92 20.25 35.14 -9.42
CA ASP A 92 21.66 35.36 -9.17
C ASP A 92 22.07 36.78 -9.59
N PRO A 93 22.60 37.59 -8.67
CA PRO A 93 23.02 38.97 -8.95
C PRO A 93 24.15 39.06 -9.98
N THR A 94 24.86 37.96 -10.23
CA THR A 94 25.89 37.89 -11.26
C THR A 94 25.29 37.68 -12.66
N GLY A 95 24.01 37.31 -12.78
CA GLY A 95 23.31 37.10 -14.04
C GLY A 95 22.80 38.41 -14.66
N GLY A 96 23.39 38.82 -15.79
CA GLY A 96 22.91 39.96 -16.56
C GLY A 96 21.57 39.68 -17.29
N TRP A 97 20.92 40.74 -17.74
CA TRP A 97 19.68 40.72 -18.56
C TRP A 97 19.86 41.44 -19.91
N LYS A 98 21.10 41.55 -20.38
CA LYS A 98 21.43 42.11 -21.70
C LYS A 98 20.95 41.16 -22.80
N SER A 99 20.79 41.65 -24.03
CA SER A 99 20.40 40.83 -25.20
C SER A 99 21.33 39.63 -25.43
N THR A 100 22.59 39.73 -25.03
CA THR A 100 23.62 38.67 -25.12
C THR A 100 23.71 37.79 -23.87
N SER A 101 22.88 38.01 -22.86
CA SER A 101 22.97 37.30 -21.57
C SER A 101 22.22 35.98 -21.57
N TYR A 102 22.75 35.00 -20.84
CA TYR A 102 22.14 33.67 -20.70
C TYR A 102 20.71 33.73 -20.14
N ASN A 103 20.41 34.65 -19.22
CA ASN A 103 19.06 34.77 -18.66
C ASN A 103 18.04 35.22 -19.71
N THR A 104 18.41 36.20 -20.54
CA THR A 104 17.56 36.69 -21.64
C THR A 104 17.37 35.60 -22.68
N THR A 105 18.45 34.90 -23.07
CA THR A 105 18.38 33.76 -23.99
C THR A 105 17.50 32.63 -23.44
N LEU A 106 17.66 32.27 -22.17
CA LEU A 106 16.88 31.20 -21.55
C LEU A 106 15.39 31.56 -21.43
N LEU A 107 15.08 32.78 -21.00
CA LEU A 107 13.70 33.26 -20.91
C LEU A 107 13.03 33.27 -22.29
N PHE A 108 13.79 33.61 -23.33
CA PHE A 108 13.35 33.55 -24.71
C PHE A 108 13.02 32.13 -25.18
N TYR A 109 13.86 31.14 -24.86
CA TYR A 109 13.54 29.73 -25.15
C TYR A 109 12.36 29.20 -24.35
N PHE A 110 12.13 29.67 -23.12
CA PHE A 110 10.93 29.31 -22.37
C PHE A 110 9.66 29.87 -23.00
N LEU A 111 9.69 31.11 -23.49
CA LEU A 111 8.57 31.68 -24.24
C LEU A 111 8.31 30.92 -25.55
N GLY A 112 9.36 30.55 -26.29
CA GLY A 112 9.23 29.70 -27.47
C GLY A 112 8.65 28.32 -27.15
N ALA A 113 9.13 27.69 -26.08
CA ALA A 113 8.64 26.38 -25.63
C ALA A 113 7.16 26.43 -25.17
N LEU A 114 6.74 27.52 -24.54
CA LEU A 114 5.33 27.77 -24.18
C LEU A 114 4.44 27.82 -25.43
N GLU A 115 4.90 28.43 -26.52
CA GLU A 115 4.21 28.52 -27.80
C GLU A 115 4.39 27.27 -28.70
N ASN A 116 5.09 26.24 -28.23
CA ASN A 116 5.54 25.08 -29.02
C ASN A 116 6.39 25.46 -30.25
N ASN A 117 7.04 26.62 -30.22
CA ASN A 117 7.99 27.06 -31.23
C ASN A 117 9.43 26.77 -30.78
N THR A 118 10.04 25.77 -31.40
CA THR A 118 11.41 25.32 -31.06
C THR A 118 12.50 26.24 -31.59
N ASN A 119 12.19 27.14 -32.53
CA ASN A 119 13.11 28.11 -33.12
C ASN A 119 12.55 29.53 -33.06
N PRO A 120 12.46 30.12 -31.86
CA PRO A 120 11.94 31.47 -31.71
C PRO A 120 12.82 32.47 -32.47
N THR A 121 12.21 33.32 -33.30
CA THR A 121 12.91 34.25 -34.21
C THR A 121 13.60 35.35 -33.40
N THR A 122 14.91 35.56 -33.60
CA THR A 122 15.75 36.58 -32.95
C THR A 122 15.43 38.01 -33.44
N ASP A 123 14.15 38.39 -33.38
CA ASP A 123 13.70 39.75 -33.67
C ASP A 123 14.18 40.70 -32.55
N PRO A 124 14.86 41.81 -32.88
CA PRO A 124 15.21 42.86 -31.93
C PRO A 124 14.04 43.35 -31.06
N PHE A 125 12.80 43.27 -31.56
CA PHE A 125 11.59 43.61 -30.83
C PHE A 125 11.33 42.65 -29.65
N PHE A 126 11.58 41.35 -29.82
CA PHE A 126 11.41 40.36 -28.76
C PHE A 126 12.39 40.56 -27.59
N ASN A 127 13.62 41.03 -27.88
CA ASN A 127 14.59 41.35 -26.83
C ASN A 127 14.10 42.47 -25.89
N SER A 128 13.33 43.44 -26.41
CA SER A 128 12.74 44.50 -25.58
C SER A 128 11.65 43.97 -24.64
N ILE A 129 10.83 43.03 -25.11
CA ILE A 129 9.78 42.39 -24.32
C ILE A 129 10.37 41.51 -23.22
N VAL A 130 11.42 40.73 -23.53
CA VAL A 130 12.09 39.86 -22.54
C VAL A 130 12.73 40.68 -21.43
N TYR A 131 13.27 41.86 -21.74
CA TYR A 131 13.80 42.79 -20.75
C TYR A 131 12.71 43.32 -19.81
N ASP A 132 11.59 43.78 -20.37
CA ASP A 132 10.46 44.29 -19.59
C ASP A 132 9.77 43.18 -18.76
N LEU A 133 9.82 41.93 -19.23
CA LEU A 133 9.27 40.75 -18.57
C LEU A 133 10.13 40.25 -17.40
N ALA A 134 11.43 40.57 -17.38
CA ALA A 134 12.38 40.02 -16.42
C ALA A 134 11.97 40.25 -14.96
N GLU A 135 11.58 41.48 -14.61
CA GLU A 135 11.20 41.82 -13.23
C GLU A 135 9.86 41.21 -12.79
N PRO A 136 8.77 41.31 -13.58
CA PRO A 136 7.53 40.57 -13.31
C PRO A 136 7.76 39.06 -13.14
N PHE A 137 8.58 38.46 -14.01
CA PHE A 137 8.89 37.03 -13.96
C PHE A 137 9.68 36.65 -12.70
N LYS A 138 10.75 37.38 -12.36
CA LYS A 138 11.53 37.11 -11.13
C LYS A 138 10.67 37.15 -9.88
N ARG A 139 9.78 38.16 -9.75
CA ARG A 139 8.89 38.28 -8.59
C ARG A 139 7.96 37.09 -8.50
N LYS A 140 7.28 36.73 -9.59
CA LYS A 140 6.38 35.57 -9.59
C LYS A 140 7.10 34.24 -9.36
N LEU A 141 8.34 34.11 -9.85
CA LEU A 141 9.19 32.94 -9.58
C LEU A 141 9.52 32.82 -8.09
N GLN A 142 9.87 33.94 -7.45
CA GLN A 142 10.12 34.00 -6.01
C GLN A 142 8.85 33.71 -5.20
N ASP A 143 7.72 34.31 -5.56
CA ASP A 143 6.43 34.13 -4.89
C ASP A 143 5.97 32.67 -4.98
N SER A 144 6.03 32.06 -6.18
CA SER A 144 5.67 30.66 -6.40
C SER A 144 6.59 29.71 -5.61
N LEU A 145 7.90 29.94 -5.62
CA LEU A 145 8.84 29.15 -4.82
C LEU A 145 8.52 29.26 -3.31
N HIS A 146 8.20 30.46 -2.83
CA HIS A 146 7.85 30.69 -1.43
C HIS A 146 6.55 29.97 -1.05
N GLU A 147 5.52 30.05 -1.89
CA GLU A 147 4.23 29.38 -1.69
C GLU A 147 4.38 27.86 -1.62
N HIS A 148 5.14 27.25 -2.53
CA HIS A 148 5.38 25.81 -2.51
C HIS A 148 6.18 25.37 -1.28
N LEU A 149 7.17 26.16 -0.84
CA LEU A 149 7.93 25.87 0.38
C LEU A 149 7.07 25.97 1.64
N ILE A 150 6.16 26.96 1.73
CA ILE A 150 5.20 27.07 2.83
C ILE A 150 4.26 25.86 2.83
N THR A 151 3.69 25.52 1.67
CA THR A 151 2.76 24.41 1.53
C THR A 151 3.39 23.08 1.95
N GLN A 152 4.66 22.84 1.55
CA GLN A 152 5.41 21.66 1.98
C GLN A 152 5.60 21.63 3.50
N LYS A 153 5.94 22.75 4.14
CA LYS A 153 6.09 22.82 5.59
C LYS A 153 4.77 22.51 6.31
N ILE A 154 3.67 23.11 5.88
CA ILE A 154 2.34 22.86 6.43
C ILE A 154 1.97 21.37 6.27
N ALA A 155 2.23 20.78 5.11
CA ALA A 155 1.96 19.36 4.87
C ALA A 155 2.81 18.46 5.78
N GLN A 156 4.09 18.79 5.98
CA GLN A 156 4.97 18.07 6.90
C GLN A 156 4.54 18.20 8.36
N GLU A 157 4.11 19.39 8.79
CA GLU A 157 3.60 19.62 10.14
C GLU A 157 2.31 18.82 10.38
N LYS A 158 1.35 18.86 9.45
CA LYS A 158 0.13 18.05 9.53
C LYS A 158 0.42 16.55 9.57
N ALA A 159 1.39 16.06 8.78
CA ALA A 159 1.79 14.66 8.81
C ALA A 159 2.35 14.25 10.18
N ARG A 160 3.19 15.10 10.79
CA ARG A 160 3.71 14.87 12.15
C ARG A 160 2.62 14.92 13.21
N GLU A 161 1.67 15.85 13.10
CA GLU A 161 0.52 15.90 14.00
C GLU A 161 -0.31 14.63 13.91
N LEU A 162 -0.64 14.17 12.70
CA LEU A 162 -1.38 12.92 12.47
C LEU A 162 -0.64 11.71 13.02
N GLU A 163 0.67 11.62 12.81
CA GLU A 163 1.51 10.56 13.38
C GLU A 163 1.47 10.58 14.91
N SER A 164 1.60 11.77 15.52
CA SER A 164 1.52 11.92 16.98
C SER A 164 0.15 11.55 17.56
N ILE A 165 -0.94 11.85 16.83
CA ILE A 165 -2.31 11.49 17.23
C ILE A 165 -2.49 9.98 17.11
N SER A 166 -2.05 9.39 16.00
CA SER A 166 -2.06 7.93 15.78
C SER A 166 -1.29 7.21 16.89
N ASP A 167 -0.10 7.69 17.26
CA ASP A 167 0.72 7.04 18.27
C ASP A 167 0.15 7.20 19.68
N LYS A 168 -0.48 8.33 20.00
CA LYS A 168 -1.25 8.49 21.23
C LYS A 168 -2.44 7.52 21.26
N ALA A 169 -3.20 7.43 20.18
CA ALA A 169 -4.32 6.49 20.08
C ALA A 169 -3.88 5.03 20.21
N LYS A 170 -2.74 4.64 19.61
CA LYS A 170 -2.14 3.30 19.80
C LYS A 170 -1.76 3.06 21.25
N LYS A 171 -1.09 4.01 21.92
CA LYS A 171 -0.73 3.89 23.34
C LYS A 171 -1.95 3.77 24.24
N GLU A 172 -3.00 4.55 23.96
CA GLU A 172 -4.27 4.43 24.68
C GLU A 172 -4.93 3.07 24.46
N ALA A 173 -4.92 2.54 23.22
CA ALA A 173 -5.43 1.20 22.93
C ALA A 173 -4.66 0.09 23.68
N LEU A 174 -3.35 0.26 23.87
CA LEU A 174 -2.51 -0.68 24.62
C LEU A 174 -2.83 -0.72 26.12
N ASN A 175 -3.43 0.34 26.68
CA ASN A 175 -3.90 0.36 28.07
C ASN A 175 -5.04 -0.63 28.33
N PHE A 176 -5.77 -1.02 27.28
CA PHE A 176 -6.84 -2.02 27.37
C PHE A 176 -6.32 -3.45 27.22
N VAL A 177 -5.02 -3.63 26.98
CA VAL A 177 -4.39 -4.95 26.78
C VAL A 177 -3.65 -5.38 28.03
N HIS A 178 -4.01 -6.57 28.50
CA HIS A 178 -3.40 -7.23 29.65
C HIS A 178 -2.86 -8.59 29.23
N ILE A 179 -1.61 -8.86 29.63
CA ILE A 179 -0.93 -10.13 29.36
C ILE A 179 -0.62 -10.77 30.71
N PHE A 180 -0.91 -12.06 30.83
CA PHE A 180 -0.67 -12.86 32.02
C PHE A 180 0.21 -14.05 31.69
N SER A 181 0.97 -14.53 32.67
CA SER A 181 1.77 -15.76 32.55
C SER A 181 0.96 -17.04 32.80
N ASN A 182 -0.32 -16.91 33.18
CA ASN A 182 -1.20 -18.04 33.53
C ASN A 182 -2.55 -17.90 32.80
N HIS A 183 -2.96 -18.99 32.15
CA HIS A 183 -4.25 -19.18 31.51
C HIS A 183 -5.45 -18.85 32.41
N GLU A 184 -5.46 -19.34 33.65
CA GLU A 184 -6.60 -19.16 34.57
C GLU A 184 -6.81 -17.68 34.89
N LYS A 185 -5.74 -16.96 35.20
CA LYS A 185 -5.79 -15.52 35.47
C LYS A 185 -6.24 -14.73 34.24
N ALA A 186 -5.72 -15.06 33.06
CA ALA A 186 -6.12 -14.42 31.83
C ALA A 186 -7.61 -14.63 31.53
N ARG A 187 -8.11 -15.85 31.75
CA ARG A 187 -9.51 -16.23 31.57
C ARG A 187 -10.44 -15.49 32.52
N GLU A 188 -10.13 -15.54 33.83
CA GLU A 188 -10.91 -14.83 34.85
C GLU A 188 -10.97 -13.33 34.56
N TYR A 189 -9.85 -12.74 34.16
CA TYR A 189 -9.78 -11.32 33.82
C TYR A 189 -10.66 -10.97 32.62
N ALA A 190 -10.64 -11.79 31.57
CA ALA A 190 -11.45 -11.58 30.37
C ALA A 190 -12.96 -11.61 30.69
N MET A 191 -13.36 -12.54 31.56
CA MET A 191 -14.75 -12.67 32.01
C MET A 191 -15.19 -11.50 32.91
N GLN A 192 -14.30 -11.02 33.79
CA GLN A 192 -14.61 -9.91 34.70
C GLN A 192 -14.62 -8.55 34.00
N LYS A 193 -13.78 -8.35 32.98
CA LYS A 193 -13.61 -7.07 32.28
C LYS A 193 -13.78 -7.23 30.77
N PRO A 194 -15.02 -7.34 30.28
CA PRO A 194 -15.31 -7.64 28.87
C PRO A 194 -14.87 -6.53 27.89
N GLN A 195 -14.63 -5.31 28.38
CA GLN A 195 -14.12 -4.18 27.58
C GLN A 195 -12.60 -4.23 27.36
N GLN A 196 -11.90 -5.16 28.02
CA GLN A 196 -10.45 -5.28 27.95
C GLN A 196 -10.03 -6.57 27.26
N ILE A 197 -8.83 -6.56 26.71
CA ILE A 197 -8.26 -7.65 25.92
C ILE A 197 -7.29 -8.40 26.82
N SER A 198 -7.51 -9.70 26.99
CA SER A 198 -6.73 -10.54 27.87
C SER A 198 -5.96 -11.60 27.06
N PHE A 199 -4.65 -11.68 27.27
CA PHE A 199 -3.79 -12.69 26.69
C PHE A 199 -3.10 -13.50 27.79
N ALA A 200 -2.86 -14.78 27.53
CA ALA A 200 -1.91 -15.59 28.27
C ALA A 200 -0.67 -15.83 27.41
N LEU A 201 0.50 -15.44 27.91
CA LEU A 201 1.80 -15.66 27.28
C LEU A 201 2.68 -16.44 28.25
N PHE A 202 3.02 -17.67 27.90
CA PHE A 202 3.71 -18.60 28.78
C PHE A 202 4.74 -19.42 28.00
N PHE A 203 5.76 -19.91 28.71
CA PHE A 203 6.81 -20.73 28.14
C PHE A 203 6.56 -22.19 28.51
N GLU A 204 6.38 -23.04 27.50
CA GLU A 204 6.15 -24.46 27.72
C GLU A 204 6.97 -25.28 26.73
N LYS A 205 7.65 -26.34 27.21
CA LYS A 205 8.44 -27.26 26.38
C LYS A 205 9.49 -26.55 25.50
N GLY A 206 10.11 -25.50 26.03
CA GLY A 206 11.16 -24.76 25.33
C GLY A 206 10.64 -23.81 24.24
N LYS A 207 9.33 -23.52 24.21
CA LYS A 207 8.72 -22.59 23.24
C LYS A 207 7.72 -21.67 23.92
N TRP A 208 7.72 -20.41 23.49
CA TRP A 208 6.66 -19.48 23.86
C TRP A 208 5.35 -19.90 23.20
N GLN A 209 4.27 -19.79 23.96
CA GLN A 209 2.91 -19.99 23.49
C GLN A 209 2.06 -18.77 23.88
N LEU A 210 1.23 -18.33 22.94
CA LEU A 210 0.31 -17.21 23.13
C LEU A 210 -1.13 -17.73 22.99
N ALA A 211 -1.97 -17.40 23.96
CA ALA A 211 -3.41 -17.63 23.89
C ALA A 211 -4.15 -16.32 24.15
N TRP A 212 -5.20 -16.08 23.39
CA TRP A 212 -6.14 -14.98 23.61
C TRP A 212 -7.42 -15.50 24.25
N TYR A 213 -7.97 -14.76 25.21
CA TYR A 213 -9.24 -15.09 25.86
C TYR A 213 -10.32 -14.11 25.47
N ASP A 214 -11.49 -14.63 25.10
CA ASP A 214 -12.68 -13.80 24.87
C ASP A 214 -13.48 -13.55 26.16
N VAL A 215 -14.57 -12.78 26.02
CA VAL A 215 -15.47 -12.41 27.12
C VAL A 215 -16.19 -13.60 27.76
N LEU A 216 -16.25 -14.75 27.07
CA LEU A 216 -16.83 -16.00 27.60
C LEU A 216 -15.77 -16.84 28.31
N GLY A 217 -14.50 -16.45 28.22
CA GLY A 217 -13.37 -17.20 28.74
C GLY A 217 -12.98 -18.38 27.85
N ASP A 218 -13.40 -18.38 26.58
CA ASP A 218 -12.93 -19.35 25.59
C ASP A 218 -11.50 -18.96 25.15
N ASP A 219 -10.61 -19.94 25.02
CA ASP A 219 -9.20 -19.72 24.66
C ASP A 219 -8.94 -19.92 23.15
N TYR A 220 -8.12 -19.05 22.60
CA TYR A 220 -7.70 -19.07 21.20
C TYR A 220 -6.18 -19.07 21.13
N SER A 221 -5.60 -20.22 20.78
CA SER A 221 -4.16 -20.33 20.55
C SER A 221 -3.76 -19.51 19.32
N LEU A 222 -2.79 -18.62 19.51
CA LEU A 222 -2.23 -17.75 18.48
C LEU A 222 -0.79 -18.19 18.16
N GLU A 223 -0.50 -18.38 16.88
CA GLU A 223 0.86 -18.67 16.44
C GLU A 223 1.74 -17.42 16.57
N ILE A 224 2.83 -17.56 17.32
CA ILE A 224 3.79 -16.47 17.53
C ILE A 224 4.54 -16.20 16.21
N ASN A 225 4.45 -14.96 15.72
CA ASN A 225 5.17 -14.51 14.53
C ASN A 225 6.67 -14.28 14.82
N LYS A 226 7.45 -14.04 13.76
CA LYS A 226 8.91 -13.85 13.86
C LYS A 226 9.25 -12.61 14.69
N GLU A 227 8.44 -11.56 14.57
CA GLU A 227 8.61 -10.27 15.23
C GLU A 227 8.41 -10.40 16.75
N LEU A 228 7.32 -11.02 17.20
CA LEU A 228 7.08 -11.30 18.61
C LEU A 228 8.14 -12.25 19.17
N ASN A 229 8.52 -13.31 18.42
CA ASN A 229 9.57 -14.22 18.87
C ASN A 229 10.92 -13.51 19.07
N LYS A 230 11.24 -12.52 18.22
CA LYS A 230 12.44 -11.68 18.37
C LYS A 230 12.37 -10.84 19.65
N GLN A 231 11.22 -10.25 19.96
CA GLN A 231 11.04 -9.50 21.20
C GLN A 231 11.17 -10.40 22.42
N LEU A 232 10.53 -11.58 22.39
CA LEU A 232 10.56 -12.55 23.49
C LEU A 232 11.94 -13.17 23.71
N SER A 233 12.79 -13.24 22.68
CA SER A 233 14.17 -13.73 22.82
C SER A 233 15.09 -12.84 23.66
N LEU A 234 14.67 -11.61 23.96
CA LEU A 234 15.44 -10.66 24.77
C LEU A 234 15.19 -10.82 26.28
N TYR A 235 14.20 -11.63 26.68
CA TYR A 235 13.77 -11.78 28.06
C TYR A 235 14.00 -13.20 28.56
N ASP A 236 14.47 -13.32 29.80
CA ASP A 236 14.45 -14.57 30.54
C ASP A 236 13.03 -14.87 31.06
N GLU A 237 12.70 -16.16 31.20
CA GLU A 237 11.37 -16.68 31.54
C GLU A 237 10.72 -16.03 32.79
N LYS A 238 11.53 -15.50 33.71
CA LYS A 238 11.08 -14.96 35.00
C LYS A 238 10.96 -13.42 35.04
N ASP A 239 11.50 -12.72 34.05
CA ASP A 239 11.64 -11.26 34.04
C ASP A 239 10.97 -10.61 32.82
N ILE A 240 9.89 -11.21 32.30
CA ILE A 240 9.14 -10.56 31.21
C ILE A 240 8.43 -9.34 31.77
N ILE A 241 8.96 -8.18 31.41
CA ILE A 241 8.23 -6.92 31.47
C ILE A 241 7.37 -6.88 30.21
N TYR A 242 6.05 -7.02 30.37
CA TYR A 242 5.09 -6.92 29.27
C TYR A 242 5.01 -5.48 28.75
N ASP A 243 6.01 -5.10 27.96
CA ASP A 243 6.12 -3.78 27.36
C ASP A 243 5.09 -3.56 26.24
N ASP A 244 5.01 -2.31 25.80
CA ASP A 244 4.09 -1.89 24.75
C ASP A 244 4.34 -2.61 23.42
N ALA A 245 5.58 -3.05 23.15
CA ALA A 245 5.93 -3.74 21.92
C ALA A 245 5.35 -5.16 21.88
N ILE A 246 5.46 -5.91 22.98
CA ILE A 246 4.84 -7.24 23.12
C ILE A 246 3.32 -7.13 23.00
N LYS A 247 2.71 -6.17 23.71
CA LYS A 247 1.26 -5.93 23.64
C LYS A 247 0.79 -5.62 22.22
N PHE A 248 1.53 -4.80 21.49
CA PHE A 248 1.19 -4.43 20.12
C PHE A 248 1.24 -5.61 19.17
N GLU A 249 2.26 -6.47 19.27
CA GLU A 249 2.33 -7.69 18.47
C GLU A 249 1.22 -8.69 18.82
N CYS A 250 0.83 -8.81 20.10
CA CYS A 250 -0.32 -9.63 20.50
C CYS A 250 -1.63 -9.14 19.86
N ILE A 251 -1.87 -7.81 19.81
CA ILE A 251 -3.04 -7.24 19.13
C ILE A 251 -3.02 -7.58 17.64
N LYS A 252 -1.87 -7.40 16.96
CA LYS A 252 -1.75 -7.75 15.54
C LYS A 252 -2.09 -9.21 15.28
N LEU A 253 -1.59 -10.12 16.11
CA LEU A 253 -1.86 -11.56 15.98
C LEU A 253 -3.35 -11.87 16.18
N ARG A 254 -3.99 -11.23 17.17
CA ARG A 254 -5.43 -11.32 17.36
C ARG A 254 -6.21 -10.78 16.17
N ASP A 255 -5.87 -9.59 15.69
CA ASP A 255 -6.58 -8.94 14.59
C ASP A 255 -6.42 -9.74 13.29
N ALA A 256 -5.22 -10.24 13.01
CA ALA A 256 -4.98 -11.16 11.91
C ALA A 256 -5.76 -12.48 12.08
N PHE A 257 -5.89 -13.00 13.30
CA PHE A 257 -6.71 -14.17 13.58
C PHE A 257 -8.20 -13.91 13.35
N ILE A 258 -8.71 -12.73 13.73
CA ILE A 258 -10.09 -12.30 13.49
C ILE A 258 -10.32 -12.06 11.99
N GLU A 259 -9.38 -11.43 11.29
CA GLU A 259 -9.45 -11.18 9.85
C GLU A 259 -9.45 -12.47 9.03
N LYS A 260 -8.73 -13.50 9.48
CA LYS A 260 -8.80 -14.86 8.91
C LYS A 260 -10.15 -15.55 9.14
N ARG A 261 -11.06 -14.93 9.90
CA ARG A 261 -12.43 -15.41 10.14
C ARG A 261 -13.45 -14.34 9.75
N LYS A 262 -13.21 -13.67 8.62
CA LYS A 262 -14.20 -12.78 8.00
C LYS A 262 -15.49 -13.57 7.75
N LEU A 263 -16.61 -12.96 8.12
CA LEU A 263 -17.95 -13.43 7.84
C LEU A 263 -18.57 -12.47 6.84
N PHE A 264 -18.95 -12.95 5.67
CA PHE A 264 -19.82 -12.22 4.77
C PHE A 264 -21.26 -12.67 4.95
N ILE A 265 -22.18 -11.71 4.99
CA ILE A 265 -23.62 -11.97 5.04
C ILE A 265 -24.18 -11.61 3.67
N ASN A 266 -24.73 -12.60 2.97
CA ASN A 266 -25.29 -12.44 1.62
C ASN A 266 -24.39 -11.67 0.63
N PRO A 267 -23.10 -12.04 0.46
CA PRO A 267 -22.21 -11.36 -0.46
C PRO A 267 -22.67 -11.50 -1.91
N SER A 268 -22.41 -10.45 -2.69
CA SER A 268 -22.57 -10.44 -4.15
C SER A 268 -21.57 -11.39 -4.83
N ALA A 269 -21.86 -11.80 -6.07
CA ALA A 269 -20.97 -12.68 -6.84
C ALA A 269 -19.56 -12.10 -7.04
N SER A 270 -19.44 -10.77 -7.16
CA SER A 270 -18.16 -10.06 -7.26
C SER A 270 -17.33 -10.11 -5.97
N GLU A 271 -17.98 -10.15 -4.81
CA GLU A 271 -17.28 -10.24 -3.52
C GLU A 271 -16.75 -11.66 -3.25
N LEU A 272 -17.36 -12.68 -3.87
CA LEU A 272 -16.96 -14.09 -3.73
C LEU A 272 -15.74 -14.47 -4.59
N SER A 273 -15.32 -13.66 -5.57
CA SER A 273 -14.36 -14.11 -6.60
C SER A 273 -12.91 -14.25 -6.12
N ASN A 274 -12.60 -13.93 -4.86
CA ASN A 274 -11.25 -14.02 -4.29
C ASN A 274 -11.22 -14.29 -2.77
N ILE A 275 -12.31 -14.79 -2.20
CA ILE A 275 -12.36 -15.03 -0.75
C ILE A 275 -11.59 -16.29 -0.37
N LYS A 276 -10.82 -16.21 0.72
CA LYS A 276 -10.02 -17.30 1.26
C LYS A 276 -10.15 -17.32 2.77
N SER A 277 -10.25 -18.52 3.35
CA SER A 277 -10.46 -18.71 4.80
C SER A 277 -11.58 -17.80 5.33
N THR A 278 -12.78 -17.92 4.77
CA THR A 278 -13.87 -16.97 5.03
C THR A 278 -15.18 -17.72 5.21
N PHE A 279 -15.94 -17.33 6.23
CA PHE A 279 -17.30 -17.81 6.41
C PHE A 279 -18.26 -16.96 5.59
N VAL A 280 -19.24 -17.59 4.96
CA VAL A 280 -20.28 -16.92 4.20
C VAL A 280 -21.63 -17.43 4.67
N LEU A 281 -22.43 -16.55 5.25
CA LEU A 281 -23.81 -16.83 5.61
C LEU A 281 -24.70 -16.39 4.45
N LYS A 282 -25.37 -17.33 3.78
CA LYS A 282 -26.33 -17.06 2.70
C LYS A 282 -27.73 -17.38 3.17
N GLY A 283 -28.71 -16.60 2.73
CA GLY A 283 -30.12 -16.90 2.93
C GLY A 283 -30.90 -15.76 3.58
N GLN A 284 -32.12 -16.10 3.98
CA GLN A 284 -33.08 -15.20 4.61
C GLN A 284 -33.61 -15.86 5.88
N LYS A 285 -34.39 -15.10 6.65
CA LYS A 285 -34.99 -15.52 7.92
C LYS A 285 -35.54 -16.96 7.82
N GLU A 286 -35.24 -17.79 8.82
CA GLU A 286 -35.57 -19.23 8.92
C GLU A 286 -34.81 -20.18 7.98
N ASN A 287 -34.06 -19.68 6.99
CA ASN A 287 -33.30 -20.50 6.03
C ASN A 287 -31.89 -19.95 5.78
N TYR A 288 -31.12 -19.77 6.85
CA TYR A 288 -29.71 -19.39 6.74
C TYR A 288 -28.82 -20.63 6.55
N GLU A 289 -28.01 -20.60 5.51
CA GLU A 289 -26.99 -21.60 5.21
C GLU A 289 -25.60 -21.00 5.45
N LEU A 290 -24.77 -21.70 6.21
CA LEU A 290 -23.39 -21.29 6.46
C LEU A 290 -22.44 -22.06 5.54
N TYR A 291 -21.54 -21.33 4.89
CA TYR A 291 -20.51 -21.87 4.03
C TYR A 291 -19.12 -21.47 4.55
N TRP A 292 -18.13 -22.34 4.38
CA TRP A 292 -16.72 -22.05 4.59
C TRP A 292 -15.97 -22.13 3.26
N TYR A 293 -15.24 -21.06 2.95
CA TYR A 293 -14.32 -20.99 1.83
C TYR A 293 -12.91 -21.20 2.36
N ASP A 294 -12.20 -22.22 1.88
CA ASP A 294 -10.84 -22.51 2.33
C ASP A 294 -9.79 -21.62 1.64
N ASN A 295 -8.50 -21.95 1.81
CA ASN A 295 -7.39 -21.17 1.23
C ASN A 295 -7.26 -21.31 -0.30
N GLU A 296 -7.87 -22.34 -0.86
CA GLU A 296 -7.88 -22.61 -2.31
C GLU A 296 -9.12 -21.98 -2.97
N GLY A 297 -10.06 -21.46 -2.18
CA GLY A 297 -11.31 -20.88 -2.63
C GLY A 297 -12.43 -21.90 -2.78
N ASP A 298 -12.21 -23.14 -2.35
CA ASP A 298 -13.22 -24.18 -2.38
C ASP A 298 -14.27 -23.91 -1.30
N CYS A 299 -15.53 -23.96 -1.72
CA CYS A 299 -16.68 -23.70 -0.87
C CYS A 299 -17.26 -25.01 -0.32
N ARG A 300 -17.50 -25.06 0.99
CA ARG A 300 -18.18 -26.18 1.66
C ARG A 300 -19.28 -25.68 2.56
N GLN A 301 -20.47 -26.27 2.45
CA GLN A 301 -21.55 -26.00 3.38
C GLN A 301 -21.23 -26.62 4.75
N ILE A 302 -21.49 -25.87 5.81
CA ILE A 302 -21.34 -26.28 7.20
C ILE A 302 -22.70 -26.74 7.71
N ASP A 303 -22.75 -27.98 8.21
CA ASP A 303 -23.93 -28.45 8.94
C ASP A 303 -24.02 -27.74 10.30
N LEU A 304 -25.13 -27.03 10.50
CA LEU A 304 -25.42 -26.30 11.74
C LEU A 304 -26.22 -27.14 12.75
N ALA A 305 -26.69 -28.33 12.39
CA ALA A 305 -27.43 -29.22 13.31
C ALA A 305 -26.68 -29.53 14.62
N PRO A 306 -25.34 -29.67 14.65
CA PRO A 306 -24.57 -29.85 15.89
C PRO A 306 -24.51 -28.60 16.78
N TYR A 307 -24.98 -27.45 16.32
CA TYR A 307 -24.81 -26.14 16.95
C TYR A 307 -26.17 -25.47 17.22
N PRO A 308 -26.99 -25.99 18.15
CA PRO A 308 -28.36 -25.54 18.37
C PRO A 308 -28.45 -24.07 18.81
N SER A 309 -27.48 -23.58 19.59
CA SER A 309 -27.41 -22.17 19.99
C SER A 309 -27.13 -21.23 18.81
N PHE A 310 -26.40 -21.69 17.78
CA PHE A 310 -26.20 -20.93 16.55
C PHE A 310 -27.51 -20.83 15.77
N LEU A 311 -28.23 -21.95 15.62
CA LEU A 311 -29.53 -22.00 14.94
C LEU A 311 -30.59 -21.15 15.65
N GLU A 312 -30.67 -21.25 16.99
CA GLU A 312 -31.60 -20.44 17.78
C GLU A 312 -31.31 -18.94 17.60
N TYR A 313 -30.05 -18.53 17.63
CA TYR A 313 -29.66 -17.15 17.34
C TYR A 313 -30.03 -16.74 15.92
N LEU A 314 -29.71 -17.55 14.90
CA LEU A 314 -30.09 -17.27 13.50
C LEU A 314 -31.60 -17.10 13.32
N ASN A 315 -32.40 -17.93 13.99
CA ASN A 315 -33.87 -17.89 13.92
C ASN A 315 -34.47 -16.72 14.70
N SER A 316 -33.77 -16.21 15.73
CA SER A 316 -34.22 -15.08 16.53
C SER A 316 -34.09 -13.72 15.83
N GLN A 317 -33.28 -13.62 14.76
CA GLN A 317 -33.03 -12.35 14.08
C GLN A 317 -34.00 -12.13 12.92
N ASP A 318 -34.69 -10.98 12.93
CA ASP A 318 -35.59 -10.57 11.84
C ASP A 318 -34.84 -10.19 10.55
N LYS A 319 -33.66 -9.57 10.72
CA LYS A 319 -32.77 -9.19 9.63
C LYS A 319 -31.33 -9.30 10.12
N MET A 320 -30.49 -10.00 9.35
CA MET A 320 -29.05 -10.02 9.58
C MET A 320 -28.40 -8.80 8.92
N ASP A 321 -27.87 -7.91 9.73
CA ASP A 321 -27.09 -6.75 9.29
C ASP A 321 -25.69 -6.70 9.95
N GLU A 322 -24.92 -5.66 9.66
CA GLU A 322 -23.57 -5.48 10.21
C GLU A 322 -23.54 -5.36 11.74
N ASN A 323 -24.66 -4.98 12.39
CA ASN A 323 -24.74 -4.88 13.84
C ASN A 323 -24.76 -6.27 14.51
N ASN A 324 -25.22 -7.31 13.79
CA ASN A 324 -25.22 -8.70 14.27
C ASN A 324 -23.85 -9.37 14.14
N LEU A 325 -22.93 -8.76 13.39
CA LEU A 325 -21.65 -9.34 12.97
C LEU A 325 -20.74 -9.71 14.15
N PRO A 326 -20.61 -8.91 15.23
CA PRO A 326 -19.79 -9.28 16.40
C PRO A 326 -20.28 -10.56 17.09
N GLN A 327 -21.60 -10.72 17.22
CA GLN A 327 -22.21 -11.86 17.92
C GLN A 327 -22.19 -13.11 17.05
N LEU A 328 -22.41 -12.97 15.73
CA LEU A 328 -22.17 -14.05 14.76
C LEU A 328 -20.71 -14.50 14.76
N GLN A 329 -19.75 -13.56 14.75
CA GLN A 329 -18.33 -13.91 14.83
C GLN A 329 -18.00 -14.67 16.12
N ALA A 330 -18.59 -14.29 17.26
CA ALA A 330 -18.43 -15.03 18.51
C ALA A 330 -19.00 -16.46 18.44
N LEU A 331 -20.15 -16.64 17.79
CA LEU A 331 -20.73 -17.97 17.59
C LEU A 331 -19.93 -18.81 16.57
N LEU A 332 -19.43 -18.19 15.49
CA LEU A 332 -18.57 -18.83 14.49
C LEU A 332 -17.24 -19.29 15.09
N ARG A 333 -16.78 -18.63 16.16
CA ARG A 333 -15.57 -19.06 16.87
C ARG A 333 -15.70 -20.45 17.48
N LYS A 334 -16.91 -20.84 17.89
CA LYS A 334 -17.23 -22.17 18.44
C LYS A 334 -17.38 -23.24 17.37
N LEU A 335 -17.52 -22.84 16.10
CA LEU A 335 -17.54 -23.79 14.99
C LEU A 335 -16.12 -24.28 14.72
N ASN A 336 -15.96 -25.60 14.68
CA ASN A 336 -14.76 -26.21 14.15
C ASN A 336 -15.05 -26.67 12.72
N PRO A 337 -14.56 -25.95 11.67
CA PRO A 337 -14.85 -26.31 10.30
C PRO A 337 -14.41 -27.75 9.98
N ALA A 338 -13.33 -28.26 10.59
CA ALA A 338 -12.85 -29.62 10.39
C ALA A 338 -13.80 -30.70 10.93
N VAL A 339 -14.59 -30.39 11.96
CA VAL A 339 -15.59 -31.31 12.54
C VAL A 339 -16.87 -31.31 11.70
N SER A 340 -17.31 -30.14 11.22
CA SER A 340 -18.55 -30.01 10.43
C SER A 340 -18.43 -30.46 8.97
N THR A 341 -17.22 -30.44 8.40
CA THR A 341 -16.98 -30.82 6.98
C THR A 341 -16.71 -32.30 6.76
N GLY A 342 -16.81 -33.15 7.79
CA GLY A 342 -16.49 -34.58 7.70
C GLY A 342 -14.99 -34.88 7.55
N ILE A 343 -14.13 -33.85 7.43
CA ILE A 343 -12.68 -33.99 7.31
C ILE A 343 -12.07 -34.64 8.55
N SER A 344 -12.61 -34.40 9.75
CA SER A 344 -12.15 -35.08 10.98
C SER A 344 -12.30 -36.60 10.91
N LYS A 345 -13.35 -37.12 10.26
CA LYS A 345 -13.52 -38.57 10.02
C LYS A 345 -12.54 -39.07 8.97
N ALA A 346 -12.39 -38.39 7.83
CA ALA A 346 -11.44 -38.80 6.79
C ALA A 346 -9.98 -38.71 7.28
N ARG A 347 -9.65 -37.68 8.06
CA ARG A 347 -8.32 -37.44 8.64
C ARG A 347 -8.05 -38.33 9.84
N GLN A 348 -9.04 -38.68 10.69
CA GLN A 348 -8.89 -39.76 11.68
C GLN A 348 -8.75 -41.12 11.01
N THR A 349 -9.45 -41.40 9.92
CA THR A 349 -9.32 -42.65 9.18
C THR A 349 -7.95 -42.74 8.51
N LEU A 350 -7.46 -41.65 7.90
CA LEU A 350 -6.11 -41.57 7.34
C LEU A 350 -5.03 -41.58 8.41
N GLU A 351 -5.19 -40.87 9.53
CA GLU A 351 -4.25 -40.90 10.65
C GLU A 351 -4.25 -42.27 11.33
N LYS A 352 -5.39 -42.94 11.49
CA LYS A 352 -5.42 -44.36 11.91
C LYS A 352 -4.72 -45.25 10.87
N PHE A 353 -4.94 -45.02 9.58
CA PHE A 353 -4.28 -45.76 8.51
C PHE A 353 -2.75 -45.58 8.56
N PHE A 354 -2.25 -44.35 8.69
CA PHE A 354 -0.82 -44.03 8.75
C PHE A 354 -0.17 -44.35 10.11
N LYS A 355 -0.91 -44.26 11.22
CA LYS A 355 -0.42 -44.59 12.57
C LYS A 355 -0.39 -46.11 12.79
N ASN A 356 -1.31 -46.85 12.16
CA ASN A 356 -1.25 -48.32 12.10
C ASN A 356 -0.12 -48.80 11.18
N GLN A 357 0.23 -48.07 10.11
CA GLN A 357 1.41 -48.39 9.27
C GLN A 357 2.75 -48.24 10.00
N LYS A 358 2.84 -47.39 11.04
CA LYS A 358 4.11 -47.13 11.75
C LYS A 358 4.37 -48.06 12.94
N ILE A 359 3.37 -48.81 13.40
CA ILE A 359 3.45 -49.65 14.61
C ILE A 359 3.48 -51.16 14.28
N GLU A 360 3.09 -51.58 13.08
CA GLU A 360 3.17 -52.99 12.64
C GLU A 360 4.24 -53.20 11.55
N GLY A 361 5.50 -52.92 11.88
CA GLY A 361 6.61 -52.99 10.93
C GLY A 361 6.78 -54.36 10.25
N VAL A 362 6.53 -55.48 10.92
CA VAL A 362 6.87 -56.81 10.36
C VAL A 362 5.68 -57.50 9.65
N ASN A 363 4.45 -57.04 9.88
CA ASN A 363 3.22 -57.65 9.33
C ASN A 363 2.48 -56.78 8.31
N SER A 364 2.94 -55.56 8.04
CA SER A 364 2.26 -54.59 7.16
C SER A 364 2.30 -54.94 5.67
N PHE A 365 3.15 -55.88 5.25
CA PHE A 365 3.23 -56.33 3.87
C PHE A 365 3.25 -57.85 3.76
N LYS A 366 2.67 -58.35 2.65
CA LYS A 366 2.75 -59.75 2.27
C LYS A 366 4.09 -60.01 1.59
N LEU A 367 4.66 -61.19 1.81
CA LEU A 367 5.88 -61.64 1.15
C LEU A 367 5.56 -62.93 0.39
N LEU A 368 5.94 -62.97 -0.89
CA LEU A 368 5.85 -64.16 -1.73
C LEU A 368 7.23 -64.49 -2.30
N VAL A 369 7.64 -65.75 -2.18
CA VAL A 369 8.89 -66.26 -2.76
C VAL A 369 8.53 -67.24 -3.86
N ASN A 370 8.98 -66.99 -5.07
CA ASN A 370 8.69 -67.78 -6.27
C ASN A 370 7.19 -68.12 -6.46
N PRO A 371 6.28 -67.14 -6.36
CA PRO A 371 4.86 -67.42 -6.55
C PRO A 371 4.57 -67.90 -7.97
N ALA A 372 3.59 -68.79 -8.10
CA ALA A 372 3.03 -69.13 -9.41
C ALA A 372 2.29 -67.91 -10.01
N VAL A 373 2.18 -67.85 -11.34
CA VAL A 373 1.65 -66.67 -12.07
C VAL A 373 0.27 -66.23 -11.58
N HIS A 374 -0.61 -67.17 -11.23
CA HIS A 374 -1.96 -66.89 -10.73
C HIS A 374 -1.99 -66.29 -9.31
N ALA A 375 -0.91 -66.39 -8.55
CA ALA A 375 -0.81 -65.81 -7.21
C ALA A 375 -0.42 -64.32 -7.23
N LEU A 376 -0.23 -63.74 -8.43
CA LEU A 376 0.08 -62.32 -8.64
C LEU A 376 -1.17 -61.44 -8.78
N ASP A 377 -2.35 -62.04 -8.95
CA ASP A 377 -3.60 -61.29 -9.10
C ASP A 377 -3.99 -60.62 -7.76
N ASN A 378 -4.34 -59.33 -7.82
CA ASN A 378 -4.81 -58.52 -6.68
C ASN A 378 -3.82 -58.40 -5.50
N LEU A 379 -2.51 -58.43 -5.76
CA LEU A 379 -1.52 -58.15 -4.73
C LEU A 379 -1.54 -56.67 -4.34
N ILE A 380 -1.71 -56.38 -3.05
CA ILE A 380 -1.66 -55.03 -2.50
C ILE A 380 -0.56 -55.01 -1.45
N SER A 381 0.38 -54.08 -1.54
CA SER A 381 1.49 -53.93 -0.58
C SER A 381 2.25 -55.25 -0.35
N THR A 382 2.72 -55.86 -1.44
CA THR A 382 3.35 -57.19 -1.43
C THR A 382 4.75 -57.14 -2.04
N PHE A 383 5.75 -57.68 -1.33
CA PHE A 383 7.05 -57.98 -1.93
C PHE A 383 7.01 -59.37 -2.57
N VAL A 384 7.51 -59.45 -3.80
CA VAL A 384 7.65 -60.71 -4.54
C VAL A 384 9.10 -60.92 -4.90
N ILE A 385 9.67 -62.04 -4.46
CA ILE A 385 11.05 -62.43 -4.77
C ILE A 385 11.02 -63.57 -5.77
N TYR A 386 11.65 -63.38 -6.93
CA TYR A 386 11.91 -64.43 -7.90
C TYR A 386 13.36 -64.85 -7.78
N LYS A 387 13.58 -66.09 -7.40
CA LYS A 387 14.90 -66.71 -7.32
C LYS A 387 14.97 -67.85 -8.33
N ASN A 388 15.85 -67.69 -9.31
CA ASN A 388 16.11 -68.71 -10.33
C ASN A 388 17.62 -68.85 -10.57
N ARG A 389 18.02 -69.82 -11.39
CA ARG A 389 19.44 -70.03 -11.75
C ARG A 389 20.09 -68.84 -12.45
N LYS A 390 19.31 -67.89 -12.99
CA LYS A 390 19.78 -66.70 -13.70
C LYS A 390 19.96 -65.49 -12.79
N GLY A 391 19.50 -65.55 -11.54
CA GLY A 391 19.64 -64.47 -10.58
C GLY A 391 18.45 -64.32 -9.64
N ILE A 392 18.48 -63.24 -8.85
CA ILE A 392 17.45 -62.87 -7.90
C ILE A 392 16.83 -61.55 -8.36
N ARG A 393 15.50 -61.51 -8.46
CA ARG A 393 14.70 -60.32 -8.77
C ARG A 393 13.74 -60.04 -7.62
N LEU A 394 13.61 -58.77 -7.26
CA LEU A 394 12.65 -58.30 -6.26
C LEU A 394 11.66 -57.33 -6.91
N GLU A 395 10.38 -57.56 -6.70
CA GLU A 395 9.30 -56.67 -7.11
C GLU A 395 8.47 -56.21 -5.91
N TRP A 396 8.00 -54.97 -5.93
CA TRP A 396 7.03 -54.43 -4.97
C TRP A 396 5.73 -54.11 -5.69
N TYR A 397 4.63 -54.67 -5.18
CA TYR A 397 3.28 -54.39 -5.62
C TYR A 397 2.68 -53.33 -4.70
N ASP A 398 2.34 -52.17 -5.29
CA ASP A 398 1.81 -51.02 -4.56
C ASP A 398 0.36 -51.24 -4.07
N ALA A 399 -0.25 -50.19 -3.51
CA ALA A 399 -1.63 -50.26 -3.03
C ALA A 399 -2.67 -50.46 -4.15
N PHE A 400 -2.25 -50.31 -5.41
CA PHE A 400 -3.09 -50.41 -6.61
C PHE A 400 -2.82 -51.68 -7.41
N GLY A 401 -1.91 -52.55 -6.93
CA GLY A 401 -1.54 -53.79 -7.59
C GLY A 401 -0.56 -53.64 -8.75
N ASN A 402 0.11 -52.50 -8.88
CA ASN A 402 1.16 -52.34 -9.88
C ASN A 402 2.48 -52.87 -9.35
N GLY A 403 3.00 -53.93 -9.97
CA GLY A 403 4.32 -54.47 -9.68
C GLY A 403 5.44 -53.60 -10.24
N ARG A 404 6.45 -53.30 -9.42
CA ARG A 404 7.63 -52.52 -9.80
C ARG A 404 8.90 -53.26 -9.38
N GLU A 405 9.81 -53.49 -10.31
CA GLU A 405 11.11 -54.11 -10.02
C GLU A 405 11.99 -53.15 -9.21
N ILE A 406 12.57 -53.67 -8.13
CA ILE A 406 13.47 -52.97 -7.23
C ILE A 406 14.91 -53.41 -7.53
N SER A 407 15.78 -52.45 -7.81
CA SER A 407 17.21 -52.73 -7.95
C SER A 407 17.78 -53.15 -6.60
N LEU A 408 18.41 -54.33 -6.56
CA LEU A 408 19.06 -54.84 -5.36
C LEU A 408 20.48 -54.28 -5.17
N GLU A 409 21.06 -53.63 -6.18
CA GLU A 409 22.44 -53.10 -6.14
C GLU A 409 22.76 -52.24 -4.91
N PRO A 410 21.86 -51.41 -4.36
CA PRO A 410 22.14 -50.62 -3.16
C PRO A 410 22.10 -51.43 -1.84
N TYR A 411 21.69 -52.70 -1.89
CA TYR A 411 21.35 -53.51 -0.71
C TYR A 411 22.25 -54.74 -0.57
N ASP A 412 23.56 -54.53 -0.44
CA ASP A 412 24.58 -55.59 -0.36
C ASP A 412 24.29 -56.65 0.72
N LYS A 413 23.75 -56.23 1.87
CA LYS A 413 23.38 -57.14 2.97
C LYS A 413 22.26 -58.09 2.57
N LEU A 414 21.22 -57.57 1.90
CA LEU A 414 20.10 -58.38 1.43
C LEU A 414 20.53 -59.31 0.30
N ILE A 415 21.36 -58.84 -0.65
CA ILE A 415 21.94 -59.69 -1.70
C ILE A 415 22.74 -60.84 -1.08
N SER A 416 23.60 -60.54 -0.12
CA SER A 416 24.46 -61.54 0.54
C SER A 416 23.61 -62.57 1.29
N TRP A 417 22.57 -62.11 2.00
CA TRP A 417 21.63 -62.98 2.71
C TRP A 417 20.84 -63.87 1.74
N LEU A 418 20.30 -63.31 0.65
CA LEU A 418 19.53 -64.06 -0.36
C LEU A 418 20.40 -65.06 -1.14
N LYS A 419 21.71 -64.82 -1.26
CA LYS A 419 22.67 -65.77 -1.85
C LYS A 419 23.00 -66.92 -0.89
N ALA A 420 23.05 -66.66 0.41
CA ALA A 420 23.35 -67.67 1.42
C ALA A 420 22.20 -68.68 1.63
N HIS A 421 20.95 -68.27 1.46
CA HIS A 421 19.77 -69.12 1.66
C HIS A 421 19.26 -69.65 0.32
N GLU A 422 19.82 -70.77 -0.19
CA GLU A 422 19.48 -71.33 -1.51
C GLU A 422 17.97 -71.56 -1.64
N ASP A 423 17.37 -72.22 -0.64
CA ASP A 423 15.93 -72.38 -0.47
C ASP A 423 15.48 -71.53 0.74
N ILE A 424 14.61 -70.54 0.51
CA ILE A 424 14.09 -69.67 1.58
C ILE A 424 12.90 -70.38 2.21
N ALA A 425 13.07 -70.88 3.43
CA ALA A 425 12.03 -71.56 4.19
C ALA A 425 11.15 -70.56 4.95
N GLU A 426 10.01 -71.00 5.49
CA GLU A 426 9.10 -70.11 6.24
C GLU A 426 9.75 -69.57 7.52
N GLU A 427 10.70 -70.32 8.09
CA GLU A 427 11.48 -69.93 9.26
C GLU A 427 12.37 -68.69 9.00
N ASP A 428 12.74 -68.46 7.74
CA ASP A 428 13.61 -67.36 7.34
C ASP A 428 12.83 -66.05 7.11
N TYR A 429 11.48 -66.12 7.05
CA TYR A 429 10.63 -64.98 6.70
C TYR A 429 10.75 -63.79 7.66
N PRO A 430 10.88 -63.96 8.99
CA PRO A 430 11.02 -62.82 9.90
C PRO A 430 12.29 -62.01 9.62
N GLU A 431 13.42 -62.67 9.39
CA GLU A 431 14.69 -62.01 9.10
C GLU A 431 14.65 -61.33 7.73
N LEU A 432 14.12 -62.03 6.72
CA LEU A 432 13.93 -61.49 5.38
C LEU A 432 13.02 -60.26 5.38
N LYS A 433 11.90 -60.30 6.10
CA LYS A 433 11.00 -59.15 6.27
C LYS A 433 11.70 -57.97 6.93
N GLN A 434 12.57 -58.21 7.91
CA GLN A 434 13.36 -57.14 8.54
C GLN A 434 14.32 -56.47 7.56
N GLN A 435 14.94 -57.23 6.65
CA GLN A 435 15.79 -56.68 5.60
C GLN A 435 14.96 -55.91 4.55
N LEU A 436 13.78 -56.43 4.18
CA LEU A 436 12.87 -55.77 3.23
C LEU A 436 12.31 -54.44 3.75
N LEU A 437 12.18 -54.27 5.07
CA LEU A 437 11.80 -52.99 5.69
C LEU A 437 12.81 -51.87 5.47
N CYS A 438 14.07 -52.22 5.22
CA CYS A 438 15.12 -51.24 4.95
C CYS A 438 15.14 -50.81 3.48
N ILE A 439 14.30 -51.41 2.63
CA ILE A 439 14.21 -51.08 1.21
C ILE A 439 13.37 -49.83 1.02
N ASP A 440 13.93 -48.90 0.25
CA ASP A 440 13.28 -47.66 -0.09
C ASP A 440 12.29 -47.88 -1.24
N THR A 441 11.03 -48.11 -0.90
CA THR A 441 9.92 -48.21 -1.86
C THR A 441 9.45 -46.84 -2.37
N SER A 442 9.96 -45.74 -1.80
CA SER A 442 9.51 -44.38 -2.11
C SER A 442 10.20 -43.77 -3.33
N GLN A 443 11.38 -44.28 -3.73
CA GLN A 443 12.23 -43.67 -4.76
C GLN A 443 11.67 -43.65 -6.19
N ARG A 444 10.48 -44.20 -6.45
CA ARG A 444 9.92 -44.22 -7.81
C ARG A 444 8.44 -43.89 -7.94
N ILE A 445 7.74 -43.53 -6.87
CA ILE A 445 6.42 -42.91 -7.04
C ILE A 445 6.68 -41.51 -7.59
N ASN A 446 6.74 -41.38 -8.92
CA ASN A 446 6.79 -40.09 -9.57
C ASN A 446 5.59 -39.30 -9.04
N ARG A 447 5.86 -38.21 -8.32
CA ARG A 447 4.84 -37.41 -7.65
C ARG A 447 3.76 -36.94 -8.64
N ASP A 448 4.14 -36.75 -9.90
CA ASP A 448 3.25 -36.40 -10.99
C ASP A 448 2.37 -37.59 -11.44
N GLU A 449 2.90 -38.81 -11.41
CA GLU A 449 2.15 -40.03 -11.71
C GLU A 449 1.13 -40.36 -10.61
N PHE A 450 1.53 -40.23 -9.34
CA PHE A 450 0.62 -40.37 -8.21
C PHE A 450 -0.48 -39.31 -8.24
N LYS A 451 -0.12 -38.05 -8.54
CA LYS A 451 -1.09 -36.97 -8.70
C LYS A 451 -2.06 -37.26 -9.84
N LYS A 452 -1.58 -37.78 -10.98
CA LYS A 452 -2.41 -38.16 -12.12
C LYS A 452 -3.36 -39.32 -11.81
N GLN A 453 -2.90 -40.35 -11.09
CA GLN A 453 -3.73 -41.48 -10.66
C GLN A 453 -4.79 -41.04 -9.62
N LEU A 454 -4.42 -40.15 -8.70
CA LEU A 454 -5.35 -39.54 -7.74
C LEU A 454 -6.41 -38.69 -8.48
N GLU A 455 -5.97 -37.88 -9.44
CA GLU A 455 -6.86 -37.08 -10.31
C GLU A 455 -7.81 -37.98 -11.11
N GLU A 456 -7.33 -39.08 -11.72
CA GLU A 456 -8.19 -40.04 -12.42
C GLU A 456 -9.24 -40.69 -11.50
N CYS A 457 -8.87 -41.01 -10.25
CA CYS A 457 -9.80 -41.57 -9.27
C CYS A 457 -10.86 -40.54 -8.86
N LEU A 458 -10.48 -39.27 -8.72
CA LEU A 458 -11.38 -38.18 -8.35
C LEU A 458 -12.29 -37.73 -9.51
N LEU A 459 -11.80 -37.81 -10.75
CA LEU A 459 -12.54 -37.44 -11.96
C LEU A 459 -13.58 -38.49 -12.35
N LYS A 460 -13.34 -39.78 -12.10
CA LYS A 460 -14.33 -40.84 -12.31
C LYS A 460 -15.58 -40.70 -11.43
N GLY A 461 -15.56 -39.81 -10.43
CA GLY A 461 -16.65 -39.60 -9.47
C GLY A 461 -17.56 -38.37 -9.72
N ARG A 462 -17.40 -37.58 -10.79
CA ARG A 462 -18.23 -36.37 -11.01
C ARG A 462 -18.96 -36.35 -12.38
N PRO A 463 -20.28 -36.11 -12.41
CA PRO A 463 -21.00 -35.79 -13.65
C PRO A 463 -20.70 -34.35 -14.11
N GLN A 464 -20.41 -34.17 -15.40
CA GLN A 464 -20.04 -32.87 -15.99
C GLN A 464 -21.27 -31.98 -16.23
N VAL A 465 -21.18 -30.70 -15.83
CA VAL A 465 -22.11 -29.63 -16.23
C VAL A 465 -21.34 -28.59 -17.07
N VAL A 466 -21.94 -28.24 -18.19
CA VAL A 466 -21.43 -27.38 -19.29
C VAL A 466 -21.38 -25.90 -18.89
N LYS A 467 -20.32 -25.19 -19.31
CA LYS A 467 -20.17 -23.73 -19.19
C LYS A 467 -20.52 -23.03 -20.50
N GLU A 468 -21.11 -21.83 -20.42
CA GLU A 468 -21.15 -20.83 -21.50
C GLU A 468 -20.50 -19.51 -21.06
N GLU A 469 -19.74 -18.90 -21.97
CA GLU A 469 -19.04 -17.61 -21.88
C GLU A 469 -19.88 -16.45 -22.45
N LYS A 470 -19.61 -15.20 -22.05
CA LYS A 470 -19.77 -14.02 -22.93
C LYS A 470 -18.98 -12.77 -22.48
N ASN A 471 -18.69 -11.95 -23.50
CA ASN A 471 -17.64 -10.94 -23.67
C ASN A 471 -18.09 -9.45 -23.50
N THR A 472 -17.12 -8.55 -23.21
CA THR A 472 -16.90 -7.14 -23.70
C THR A 472 -17.96 -6.04 -23.43
N SER A 473 -17.74 -4.71 -23.28
CA SER A 473 -16.61 -3.76 -23.39
C SER A 473 -17.07 -2.29 -23.15
N ARG A 474 -16.13 -1.40 -22.74
CA ARG A 474 -15.93 0.07 -23.05
C ARG A 474 -16.91 1.17 -22.59
N LEU A 475 -16.33 2.27 -22.07
CA LEU A 475 -16.59 3.70 -22.42
C LEU A 475 -15.47 4.63 -21.87
N LYS A 476 -15.04 5.61 -22.67
CA LYS A 476 -14.14 6.74 -22.33
C LYS A 476 -14.67 7.96 -23.09
N ASP A 477 -14.79 9.11 -22.43
CA ASP A 477 -14.93 10.42 -23.06
C ASP A 477 -14.17 11.48 -22.24
N THR A 478 -13.35 12.29 -22.91
CA THR A 478 -12.69 13.49 -22.35
C THR A 478 -12.82 14.65 -23.33
N LEU A 479 -13.15 15.83 -22.80
CA LEU A 479 -13.31 17.11 -23.48
C LEU A 479 -12.02 17.56 -24.20
N SER A 480 -12.18 18.07 -25.42
CA SER A 480 -11.12 18.70 -26.23
C SER A 480 -11.25 20.23 -26.18
N PHE A 481 -10.13 20.91 -25.96
CA PHE A 481 -9.96 22.36 -26.00
C PHE A 481 -9.30 22.74 -27.35
N ASP A 482 -9.87 23.66 -28.12
CA ASP A 482 -9.42 23.99 -29.48
C ASP A 482 -8.42 25.16 -29.49
N LEU A 483 -7.17 24.90 -29.88
CA LEU A 483 -6.08 25.87 -29.94
C LEU A 483 -6.28 26.96 -31.01
N LYS A 484 -7.19 26.77 -31.97
CA LYS A 484 -7.40 27.74 -33.06
C LYS A 484 -8.00 29.05 -32.57
N ASP A 485 -8.88 28.99 -31.56
CA ASP A 485 -9.50 30.19 -30.99
C ASP A 485 -8.50 31.06 -30.23
N PHE A 486 -7.45 30.45 -29.66
CA PHE A 486 -6.39 31.18 -28.97
C PHE A 486 -5.46 31.92 -29.94
N GLN A 487 -5.13 31.31 -31.08
CA GLN A 487 -4.26 31.91 -32.09
C GLN A 487 -4.90 33.13 -32.77
N ALA A 488 -6.22 33.09 -32.99
CA ALA A 488 -6.97 34.23 -33.54
C ALA A 488 -6.98 35.45 -32.60
N GLN A 489 -7.01 35.22 -31.28
CA GLN A 489 -6.98 36.31 -30.30
C GLN A 489 -5.60 36.99 -30.21
N LEU A 490 -4.52 36.22 -30.39
CA LEU A 490 -3.15 36.76 -30.43
C LEU A 490 -2.92 37.63 -31.66
N GLU A 491 -3.27 37.15 -32.86
CA GLU A 491 -3.13 37.93 -34.10
C GLU A 491 -3.95 39.23 -34.07
N GLY A 492 -5.15 39.21 -33.45
CA GLY A 492 -5.97 40.40 -33.24
C GLY A 492 -5.27 41.45 -32.36
N CYS A 493 -4.59 41.02 -31.30
CA CYS A 493 -3.83 41.93 -30.43
C CYS A 493 -2.60 42.53 -31.13
N PHE A 494 -1.89 41.73 -31.95
CA PHE A 494 -0.71 42.20 -32.67
C PHE A 494 -1.05 43.22 -33.77
N ASN A 495 -2.13 42.99 -34.52
CA ASN A 495 -2.57 43.92 -35.57
C ASN A 495 -3.05 45.26 -34.99
N LYS A 496 -3.70 45.23 -33.83
CA LYS A 496 -4.14 46.45 -33.13
C LYS A 496 -2.93 47.31 -32.70
N LYS A 497 -1.91 46.70 -32.11
CA LYS A 497 -0.69 47.38 -31.66
C LYS A 497 0.14 47.94 -32.83
N ARG A 498 0.14 47.25 -33.99
CA ARG A 498 0.81 47.70 -35.21
C ARG A 498 0.14 48.95 -35.81
N ASN A 499 -1.18 49.07 -35.68
CA ASN A 499 -1.92 50.24 -36.13
C ASN A 499 -1.78 51.41 -35.15
N GLU A 500 -1.83 51.16 -33.84
CA GLU A 500 -1.58 52.17 -32.80
C GLU A 500 -0.16 52.75 -32.89
N LEU A 501 0.86 51.96 -33.22
CA LEU A 501 2.24 52.44 -33.41
C LEU A 501 2.40 53.29 -34.68
N LYS A 502 1.63 53.00 -35.75
CA LYS A 502 1.62 53.83 -36.98
C LYS A 502 0.92 55.17 -36.75
N GLU A 503 -0.17 55.18 -35.97
CA GLU A 503 -0.88 56.41 -35.59
C GLU A 503 -0.07 57.27 -34.60
N ASN A 504 0.61 56.64 -33.64
CA ASN A 504 1.46 57.32 -32.66
C ASN A 504 2.75 57.88 -33.29
N ALA A 505 3.33 57.21 -34.29
CA ALA A 505 4.45 57.75 -35.07
C ALA A 505 4.05 59.00 -35.87
N ALA A 506 2.80 59.07 -36.36
CA ALA A 506 2.26 60.24 -37.06
C ALA A 506 1.90 61.40 -36.12
N THR A 507 1.67 61.14 -34.82
CA THR A 507 1.39 62.17 -33.81
C THR A 507 2.64 62.66 -33.07
N LEU A 508 3.72 61.86 -33.02
CA LEU A 508 4.98 62.24 -32.36
C LEU A 508 5.76 63.35 -33.09
N GLU A 509 5.50 63.61 -34.37
CA GLU A 509 6.12 64.74 -35.10
C GLU A 509 5.50 66.11 -34.76
N LYS A 510 4.39 66.17 -33.99
CA LYS A 510 3.68 67.44 -33.74
C LYS A 510 3.77 68.03 -32.33
N ASN A 511 4.15 67.29 -31.29
CA ASN A 511 3.93 67.75 -29.90
C ASN A 511 5.13 67.67 -28.95
N ASN A 512 6.31 68.11 -29.39
CA ASN A 512 7.42 68.40 -28.45
C ASN A 512 7.46 69.90 -28.10
N ARG A 513 6.72 70.31 -27.04
CA ARG A 513 6.97 71.50 -26.21
C ARG A 513 5.98 71.56 -25.03
N HIS A 514 6.38 71.07 -23.84
CA HIS A 514 6.40 71.84 -22.57
C HIS A 514 6.52 70.98 -21.29
N LYS A 515 7.62 71.27 -20.59
CA LYS A 515 7.96 71.32 -19.15
C LYS A 515 7.17 70.60 -18.03
N ASN A 516 8.01 70.06 -17.13
CA ASN A 516 7.86 69.62 -15.73
C ASN A 516 7.19 70.62 -14.76
N GLU A 517 6.63 70.11 -13.65
CA GLU A 517 7.12 70.37 -12.27
C GLU A 517 6.36 69.55 -11.19
N GLU A 518 7.10 69.03 -10.21
CA GLU A 518 6.67 68.24 -9.05
C GLU A 518 6.25 69.12 -7.84
N LYS A 519 5.38 68.60 -6.96
CA LYS A 519 5.20 69.07 -5.57
C LYS A 519 5.07 67.91 -4.58
N LEU A 520 5.72 68.06 -3.41
CA LEU A 520 5.74 67.15 -2.25
C LEU A 520 4.45 67.21 -1.38
N PRO A 521 4.12 66.16 -0.59
CA PRO A 521 2.82 66.02 0.08
C PRO A 521 2.78 66.40 1.57
N GLY A 522 1.60 66.84 2.02
CA GLY A 522 1.24 67.12 3.43
C GLY A 522 0.66 65.94 4.20
N LYS A 523 0.63 66.10 5.54
CA LYS A 523 0.33 65.11 6.60
C LYS A 523 -1.07 64.48 6.53
N LEU A 524 -1.15 63.22 6.97
CA LEU A 524 -2.32 62.34 6.95
C LEU A 524 -3.23 62.57 8.17
N ASP A 525 -4.52 62.75 7.94
CA ASP A 525 -5.58 62.86 8.96
C ASP A 525 -6.12 61.47 9.35
N LEU A 526 -6.13 61.19 10.67
CA LEU A 526 -6.45 59.88 11.26
C LEU A 526 -7.93 59.76 11.71
N SER A 527 -8.76 60.77 11.48
CA SER A 527 -10.20 60.75 11.78
C SER A 527 -11.03 59.75 10.94
N LYS A 528 -10.40 59.03 10.00
CA LYS A 528 -11.07 58.13 9.04
C LYS A 528 -10.91 56.64 9.33
N PHE A 529 -10.26 56.26 10.43
CA PHE A 529 -9.94 54.85 10.74
C PHE A 529 -10.69 54.28 11.96
N ASP A 530 -11.91 54.74 12.22
CA ASP A 530 -12.78 54.18 13.29
C ASP A 530 -13.09 52.68 13.11
N ALA A 531 -12.96 52.13 11.89
CA ALA A 531 -13.16 50.71 11.63
C ALA A 531 -12.01 49.81 12.15
N VAL A 532 -10.83 50.38 12.45
CA VAL A 532 -9.65 49.59 12.86
C VAL A 532 -9.65 49.29 14.36
N THR A 533 -10.37 50.06 15.18
CA THR A 533 -10.45 49.84 16.64
C THR A 533 -11.38 48.69 17.04
N CYS A 534 -12.22 48.18 16.13
CA CYS A 534 -13.09 47.01 16.40
C CYS A 534 -12.41 45.64 16.20
N LEU A 535 -11.24 45.59 15.55
CA LEU A 535 -10.54 44.33 15.24
C LEU A 535 -9.67 43.79 16.38
N PHE A 536 -9.37 44.61 17.38
CA PHE A 536 -8.55 44.23 18.54
C PHE A 536 -9.35 44.24 19.84
N GLY A 537 -10.35 43.37 19.95
CA GLY A 537 -10.75 42.70 21.20
C GLY A 537 -11.02 43.51 22.47
N HIS A 538 -11.12 44.84 22.43
CA HIS A 538 -11.45 45.65 23.60
C HIS A 538 -12.97 45.77 23.73
N LYS A 539 -13.55 44.91 24.57
CA LYS A 539 -14.91 45.12 25.09
C LYS A 539 -14.95 46.50 25.76
N LYS A 540 -15.72 47.44 25.20
CA LYS A 540 -16.12 48.67 25.89
C LYS A 540 -16.84 48.26 27.19
N LYS A 541 -16.24 48.59 28.34
CA LYS A 541 -16.95 48.62 29.62
C LYS A 541 -18.17 49.54 29.47
N PRO A 542 -19.37 49.14 29.89
CA PRO A 542 -20.50 50.05 29.93
C PRO A 542 -20.18 51.13 30.98
N VAL A 543 -20.22 52.39 30.55
CA VAL A 543 -20.20 53.54 31.45
C VAL A 543 -21.61 53.67 32.02
N GLU A 544 -21.80 53.14 33.21
CA GLU A 544 -22.91 53.52 34.08
C GLU A 544 -22.80 55.02 34.36
N LYS A 545 -23.85 55.76 34.02
CA LYS A 545 -24.06 57.12 34.53
C LYS A 545 -24.46 57.00 36.00
N THR A 546 -23.51 57.20 36.89
CA THR A 546 -23.79 57.53 38.30
C THR A 546 -23.75 59.04 38.46
N SER A 547 -24.94 59.64 38.40
CA SER A 547 -25.28 60.84 39.17
C SER A 547 -25.33 60.46 40.65
N LEU A 548 -24.54 61.15 41.48
CA LEU A 548 -24.61 61.06 42.93
C LEU A 548 -24.65 62.48 43.51
N LYS A 549 -25.78 62.79 44.15
CA LYS A 549 -25.86 63.49 45.44
C LYS A 549 -27.32 63.57 45.89
N ASN A 550 -27.69 62.77 46.88
CA ASN A 550 -28.10 63.24 48.21
C ASN A 550 -28.67 62.10 49.06
N GLU A 551 -28.34 62.14 50.37
CA GLU A 551 -29.11 61.63 51.53
C GLU A 551 -29.33 60.10 51.61
N GLU A 552 -29.38 59.39 52.73
CA GLU A 552 -29.13 59.55 54.17
C GLU A 552 -29.35 58.13 54.77
N THR A 553 -28.77 57.84 55.93
CA THR A 553 -29.23 56.87 56.96
C THR A 553 -29.18 55.33 56.76
N SER A 554 -28.38 54.72 57.64
CA SER A 554 -28.77 53.70 58.65
C SER A 554 -28.86 52.19 58.33
N ALA A 555 -28.08 51.46 59.15
CA ALA A 555 -28.48 50.30 59.95
C ALA A 555 -28.45 48.87 59.36
N LEU A 556 -27.49 48.10 59.90
CA LEU A 556 -27.69 46.88 60.73
C LEU A 556 -28.04 45.50 60.09
N ASN A 557 -27.16 44.55 60.43
CA ASN A 557 -27.39 43.15 60.82
C ASN A 557 -27.70 42.01 59.80
N GLN A 558 -26.80 41.01 59.91
CA GLN A 558 -27.06 39.57 60.14
C GLN A 558 -28.08 38.83 59.25
N LYS A 559 -27.61 37.90 58.43
CA LYS A 559 -27.53 36.45 58.74
C LYS A 559 -26.84 35.68 57.63
#